data_AF-A0A3M6GY75-F1
#
_entry.id   AF-A0A3M6GY75-F1
#
_cell.length_a   1.000
_cell.length_b   1.000
_cell.length_c   1.000
_cell.angle_alpha   90.00
_cell.angle_beta   90.00
_cell.angle_gamma   90.00
#
_symmetry.space_group_name_H-M   'P 1'
#
loop_
_entity.id
_entity.type
_entity.pdbx_description
1 polymer ?
#
loop_
_entity_poly.entity_id
_entity_poly.type
_entity_poly.pdbx_seq_one_letter_code
_entity_poly.pdbx_strand_id
1 'polypeptide(L)'
;MVQEIIQCERSGVNPKWPSYKSVLGRIAKGPHVSDEYEIAGIREYVTREDASPKHSMMVPNRNNATDARAEWMSVTRAHKVLATATVNPRWLSELAHWMRYYQVGIWQLFFWAGQFDVLAKAVGNDRRQQNYSIQTAANMMAAMAILGWKEAVIHQGYLTHAALNRGHQLVIEYEEQHRRAQAFMLRVFADWVGDVSHQWPAYAYDEPIYEALLAKWRTPSPDDLMPCLLAACDRHTWQTGKESQKNSYDFNQDWHLERVPVEILYILRLRQWEGLANPQKIDHPLLAAPFDQLPPEHPVPELDELMQGVLKRAREDWPQYDEVLSLPALKS
;
A
#
# COMPACT_ATOMS: atom_id res chain seq x y z
N MET A 1 16.16 5.19 30.81
CA MET A 1 15.28 6.29 30.37
C MET A 1 13.86 5.86 30.67
N VAL A 2 13.09 6.76 31.27
CA VAL A 2 11.74 6.52 31.78
C VAL A 2 10.87 5.97 30.65
N GLN A 3 10.20 4.84 30.89
CA GLN A 3 9.12 4.35 30.06
C GLN A 3 8.04 5.43 30.10
N GLU A 4 8.02 6.32 29.11
CA GLU A 4 6.85 7.17 28.90
C GLU A 4 5.67 6.22 28.76
N ILE A 5 4.70 6.39 29.65
CA ILE A 5 3.45 5.64 29.58
C ILE A 5 2.83 6.03 28.25
N ILE A 6 2.96 5.17 27.23
CA ILE A 6 2.33 5.44 25.94
C ILE A 6 0.81 5.28 26.17
N GLN A 7 0.12 6.41 26.23
CA GLN A 7 -1.31 6.46 26.54
C GLN A 7 -2.13 6.19 25.28
N CYS A 8 -3.04 5.21 25.36
CA CYS A 8 -4.03 4.93 24.33
C CYS A 8 -5.31 5.72 24.63
N GLU A 9 -5.22 7.05 24.59
CA GLU A 9 -6.36 7.92 24.87
C GLU A 9 -7.41 7.84 23.76
N ARG A 10 -8.68 7.76 24.17
CA ARG A 10 -9.83 7.66 23.27
C ARG A 10 -10.35 9.06 22.94
N SER A 11 -10.23 9.46 21.68
CA SER A 11 -10.80 10.73 21.19
C SER A 11 -12.29 10.63 20.86
N GLY A 12 -12.83 9.43 20.80
CA GLY A 12 -14.17 9.15 20.28
C GLY A 12 -14.25 9.29 18.74
N VAL A 13 -15.34 8.77 18.19
CA VAL A 13 -15.61 8.86 16.74
C VAL A 13 -15.80 10.32 16.34
N ASN A 14 -15.09 10.76 15.31
CA ASN A 14 -15.24 12.09 14.75
C ASN A 14 -16.71 12.33 14.33
N PRO A 15 -17.42 13.34 14.88
CA PRO A 15 -18.83 13.59 14.56
C PRO A 15 -19.06 14.00 13.10
N LYS A 16 -18.01 14.43 12.39
CA LYS A 16 -18.04 14.78 10.97
C LYS A 16 -17.57 13.64 10.06
N TRP A 17 -17.31 12.46 10.62
CA TRP A 17 -16.83 11.31 9.87
C TRP A 17 -17.84 10.88 8.80
N PRO A 18 -17.45 10.80 7.50
CA PRO A 18 -18.39 10.54 6.42
C PRO A 18 -19.15 9.23 6.60
N SER A 19 -20.47 9.22 6.40
CA SER A 19 -21.27 7.98 6.46
C SER A 19 -20.95 7.04 5.29
N TYR A 20 -21.19 5.73 5.44
CA TYR A 20 -21.10 4.76 4.33
C TYR A 20 -21.93 5.22 3.12
N LYS A 21 -23.17 5.69 3.34
CA LYS A 21 -24.02 6.23 2.28
C LYS A 21 -23.36 7.39 1.53
N SER A 22 -22.64 8.26 2.25
CA SER A 22 -21.91 9.38 1.63
C SER A 22 -20.72 8.89 0.80
N VAL A 23 -19.94 7.93 1.32
CA VAL A 23 -18.79 7.34 0.60
C VAL A 23 -19.25 6.64 -0.68
N LEU A 24 -20.26 5.76 -0.58
CA LEU A 24 -20.85 5.07 -1.74
C LEU A 24 -21.40 6.06 -2.77
N GLY A 25 -22.08 7.12 -2.30
CA GLY A 25 -22.58 8.17 -3.17
C GLY A 25 -21.49 8.98 -3.87
N ARG A 26 -20.29 9.12 -3.29
CA ARG A 26 -19.12 9.72 -3.95
C ARG A 26 -18.54 8.79 -5.00
N ILE A 27 -18.37 7.50 -4.67
CA ILE A 27 -17.84 6.49 -5.61
C ILE A 27 -18.72 6.41 -6.86
N ALA A 28 -20.04 6.42 -6.69
CA ALA A 28 -20.99 6.38 -7.80
C ALA A 28 -20.98 7.64 -8.69
N LYS A 29 -20.45 8.78 -8.19
CA LYS A 29 -20.36 10.05 -8.93
C LYS A 29 -18.96 10.34 -9.46
N GLY A 30 -17.94 9.65 -8.95
CA GLY A 30 -16.54 9.91 -9.25
C GLY A 30 -16.22 9.66 -10.72
N PRO A 31 -15.10 10.22 -11.23
CA PRO A 31 -14.67 9.95 -12.59
C PRO A 31 -14.50 8.45 -12.82
N HIS A 32 -15.15 7.95 -13.88
CA HIS A 32 -14.89 6.63 -14.40
C HIS A 32 -13.76 6.76 -15.41
N VAL A 33 -12.51 6.58 -14.97
CA VAL A 33 -11.44 6.25 -15.92
C VAL A 33 -11.84 4.90 -16.53
N SER A 34 -12.03 4.86 -17.84
CA SER A 34 -12.41 3.61 -18.51
C SER A 34 -11.29 2.60 -18.34
N ASP A 35 -11.63 1.41 -17.85
CA ASP A 35 -10.66 0.31 -17.79
C ASP A 35 -10.10 -0.01 -19.18
N GLU A 36 -10.87 0.24 -20.23
CA GLU A 36 -10.43 0.06 -21.61
C GLU A 36 -9.23 0.94 -21.97
N TYR A 37 -9.15 2.16 -21.42
CA TYR A 37 -8.02 3.06 -21.70
C TYR A 37 -6.72 2.55 -21.07
N GLU A 38 -6.79 2.10 -19.82
CA GLU A 38 -5.62 1.56 -19.12
C GLU A 38 -5.22 0.20 -19.71
N ILE A 39 -6.19 -0.69 -19.95
CA ILE A 39 -5.99 -2.00 -20.60
C ILE A 39 -5.39 -1.83 -22.00
N ALA A 40 -5.83 -0.85 -22.78
CA ALA A 40 -5.27 -0.58 -24.11
C ALA A 40 -3.79 -0.20 -24.02
N GLY A 41 -3.41 0.59 -23.01
CA GLY A 41 -2.01 0.92 -22.76
C GLY A 41 -1.16 -0.28 -22.36
N ILE A 42 -1.70 -1.15 -21.50
CA ILE A 42 -1.03 -2.39 -21.14
C ILE A 42 -0.83 -3.26 -22.37
N ARG A 43 -1.86 -3.38 -23.19
CA ARG A 43 -1.80 -4.14 -24.44
C ARG A 43 -0.76 -3.57 -25.40
N GLU A 44 -0.72 -2.24 -25.56
CA GLU A 44 0.28 -1.55 -26.38
C GLU A 44 1.72 -1.87 -25.91
N TYR A 45 1.97 -1.85 -24.60
CA TYR A 45 3.25 -2.23 -24.03
C TYR A 45 3.61 -3.69 -24.33
N VAL A 46 2.67 -4.62 -24.13
CA VAL A 46 2.87 -6.06 -24.37
C VAL A 46 3.11 -6.38 -25.84
N THR A 47 2.46 -5.67 -26.77
CA THR A 47 2.51 -5.97 -28.21
C THR A 47 3.51 -5.13 -29.01
N ARG A 48 4.33 -4.30 -28.35
CA ARG A 48 5.30 -3.44 -29.05
C ARG A 48 6.34 -4.27 -29.83
N GLU A 49 6.67 -3.85 -31.06
CA GLU A 49 7.53 -4.62 -31.97
C GLU A 49 9.03 -4.25 -31.92
N ASP A 50 9.41 -3.23 -31.15
CA ASP A 50 10.82 -2.83 -31.07
C ASP A 50 11.65 -3.86 -30.28
N ALA A 51 12.83 -4.20 -30.82
CA ALA A 51 13.72 -5.23 -30.25
C ALA A 51 14.38 -4.82 -28.91
N SER A 52 14.34 -3.53 -28.60
CA SER A 52 14.71 -2.93 -27.32
C SER A 52 14.11 -1.52 -27.29
N PRO A 53 13.86 -0.93 -26.11
CA PRO A 53 13.58 0.50 -26.01
C PRO A 53 14.69 1.27 -26.76
N LYS A 54 14.36 1.87 -27.92
CA LYS A 54 15.33 2.54 -28.82
C LYS A 54 16.37 3.35 -28.02
N HIS A 55 17.66 3.23 -28.39
CA HIS A 55 18.79 3.95 -27.78
C HIS A 55 18.58 5.46 -27.54
N SER A 56 17.64 6.12 -28.25
CA SER A 56 17.26 7.52 -28.01
C SER A 56 16.42 7.76 -26.76
N MET A 57 16.02 6.73 -26.00
CA MET A 57 15.33 6.86 -24.72
C MET A 57 16.32 6.98 -23.55
N MET A 58 17.38 7.78 -23.69
CA MET A 58 18.43 7.92 -22.65
C MET A 58 17.91 8.46 -21.31
N VAL A 59 16.69 9.00 -21.28
CA VAL A 59 15.95 9.31 -20.05
C VAL A 59 14.48 8.96 -20.32
N PRO A 60 14.01 7.77 -19.92
CA PRO A 60 12.62 7.41 -20.14
C PRO A 60 11.70 8.43 -19.46
N ASN A 61 10.76 9.00 -20.21
CA ASN A 61 9.61 9.61 -19.56
C ASN A 61 8.74 8.47 -19.00
N ARG A 62 8.00 8.76 -17.92
CA ARG A 62 7.08 7.84 -17.23
C ARG A 62 6.16 7.03 -18.16
N ASN A 63 5.91 7.52 -19.37
CA ASN A 63 4.85 7.01 -20.24
C ASN A 63 5.31 5.93 -21.23
N ASN A 64 6.61 5.83 -21.53
CA ASN A 64 7.10 4.98 -22.64
C ASN A 64 7.86 3.72 -22.18
N ALA A 65 8.34 3.68 -20.93
CA ALA A 65 9.15 2.57 -20.42
C ALA A 65 8.48 1.81 -19.28
N THR A 66 7.74 2.52 -18.40
CA THR A 66 7.02 1.91 -17.29
C THR A 66 5.56 1.79 -17.69
N ASP A 67 5.06 0.58 -17.90
CA ASP A 67 3.61 0.37 -17.95
C ASP A 67 3.03 0.39 -16.53
N ALA A 68 3.17 1.54 -15.86
CA ALA A 68 2.60 1.80 -14.54
C ALA A 68 1.07 1.94 -14.58
N ARG A 69 0.44 1.78 -15.75
CA ARG A 69 -1.02 1.79 -15.91
C ARG A 69 -1.68 0.64 -15.16
N ALA A 70 -1.02 -0.52 -15.12
CA ALA A 70 -1.45 -1.65 -14.29
C ALA A 70 -1.53 -1.27 -12.80
N GLU A 71 -0.53 -0.54 -12.30
CA GLU A 71 -0.52 -0.01 -10.92
C GLU A 71 -1.66 1.00 -10.72
N TRP A 72 -1.75 2.02 -11.57
CA TRP A 72 -2.78 3.06 -11.40
C TRP A 72 -4.22 2.53 -11.46
N MET A 73 -4.50 1.66 -12.44
CA MET A 73 -5.79 0.99 -12.60
C MET A 73 -6.10 0.13 -11.36
N SER A 74 -5.17 -0.74 -10.98
CA SER A 74 -5.36 -1.65 -9.85
C SER A 74 -5.60 -0.92 -8.54
N VAL A 75 -4.86 0.15 -8.25
CA VAL A 75 -5.00 0.93 -7.01
C VAL A 75 -6.39 1.56 -6.96
N THR A 76 -6.83 2.19 -8.06
CA THR A 76 -8.16 2.81 -8.12
C THR A 76 -9.27 1.77 -7.91
N ARG A 77 -9.11 0.57 -8.48
CA ARG A 77 -10.11 -0.50 -8.40
C ARG A 77 -10.11 -1.19 -7.04
N ALA A 78 -8.95 -1.55 -6.50
CA ALA A 78 -8.80 -2.18 -5.19
C ALA A 78 -9.41 -1.32 -4.06
N HIS A 79 -9.13 -0.03 -4.08
CA HIS A 79 -9.72 0.92 -3.13
C HIS A 79 -11.25 1.01 -3.23
N LYS A 80 -11.79 1.05 -4.46
CA LYS A 80 -13.26 1.02 -4.67
C LYS A 80 -13.87 -0.28 -4.17
N VAL A 81 -13.23 -1.42 -4.43
CA VAL A 81 -13.70 -2.73 -3.96
C VAL A 81 -13.73 -2.77 -2.42
N LEU A 82 -12.67 -2.31 -1.76
CA LEU A 82 -12.64 -2.21 -0.29
C LEU A 82 -13.75 -1.30 0.24
N ALA A 83 -13.89 -0.10 -0.33
CA ALA A 83 -14.90 0.88 0.11
C ALA A 83 -16.35 0.42 -0.11
N THR A 84 -16.57 -0.50 -1.05
CA THR A 84 -17.88 -1.07 -1.38
C THR A 84 -18.11 -2.47 -0.81
N ALA A 85 -17.17 -3.00 -0.01
CA ALA A 85 -17.21 -4.36 0.51
C ALA A 85 -18.49 -4.69 1.31
N THR A 86 -19.09 -3.70 1.98
CA THR A 86 -20.35 -3.83 2.74
C THR A 86 -21.57 -4.20 1.89
N VAL A 87 -21.53 -3.91 0.58
CA VAL A 87 -22.62 -4.15 -0.37
C VAL A 87 -22.20 -5.04 -1.54
N ASN A 88 -20.96 -5.56 -1.52
CA ASN A 88 -20.39 -6.37 -2.59
C ASN A 88 -20.03 -7.76 -2.05
N PRO A 89 -20.82 -8.81 -2.31
CA PRO A 89 -20.52 -10.16 -1.82
C PRO A 89 -19.28 -10.78 -2.47
N ARG A 90 -18.78 -10.23 -3.58
CA ARG A 90 -17.59 -10.72 -4.31
C ARG A 90 -16.32 -9.94 -4.00
N TRP A 91 -16.37 -9.02 -3.04
CA TRP A 91 -15.30 -8.07 -2.79
C TRP A 91 -13.93 -8.73 -2.57
N LEU A 92 -13.85 -9.88 -1.91
CA LEU A 92 -12.57 -10.61 -1.73
C LEU A 92 -11.97 -11.08 -3.06
N SER A 93 -12.80 -11.70 -3.91
CA SER A 93 -12.35 -12.20 -5.22
C SER A 93 -11.97 -11.06 -6.17
N GLU A 94 -12.71 -9.95 -6.13
CA GLU A 94 -12.40 -8.77 -6.93
C GLU A 94 -11.15 -8.06 -6.41
N LEU A 95 -10.99 -7.94 -5.09
CA LEU A 95 -9.79 -7.38 -4.48
C LEU A 95 -8.57 -8.23 -4.85
N ALA A 96 -8.67 -9.55 -4.72
CA ALA A 96 -7.62 -10.48 -5.13
C ALA A 96 -7.23 -10.28 -6.60
N HIS A 97 -8.19 -10.17 -7.51
CA HIS A 97 -7.91 -9.90 -8.92
C HIS A 97 -7.10 -8.60 -9.13
N TRP A 98 -7.56 -7.48 -8.56
CA TRP A 98 -6.87 -6.20 -8.71
C TRP A 98 -5.52 -6.17 -8.01
N MET A 99 -5.37 -6.86 -6.88
CA MET A 99 -4.09 -6.98 -6.19
C MET A 99 -3.02 -7.69 -7.04
N ARG A 100 -3.39 -8.59 -7.96
CA ARG A 100 -2.40 -9.18 -8.90
C ARG A 100 -1.89 -8.16 -9.91
N TYR A 101 -2.78 -7.35 -10.47
CA TYR A 101 -2.38 -6.24 -11.35
C TYR A 101 -1.50 -5.24 -10.62
N TYR A 102 -1.81 -4.95 -9.35
CA TYR A 102 -0.97 -4.09 -8.51
C TYR A 102 0.43 -4.66 -8.34
N GLN A 103 0.57 -5.94 -7.99
CA GLN A 103 1.88 -6.58 -7.84
C GLN A 103 2.73 -6.45 -9.11
N VAL A 104 2.15 -6.75 -10.27
CA VAL A 104 2.87 -6.61 -11.56
C VAL A 104 3.27 -5.15 -11.79
N GLY A 105 2.34 -4.21 -11.61
CA GLY A 105 2.60 -2.78 -11.83
C GLY A 105 3.65 -2.18 -10.89
N ILE A 106 3.59 -2.49 -9.59
CA ILE A 106 4.54 -1.96 -8.61
C ILE A 106 5.94 -2.54 -8.77
N TRP A 107 6.06 -3.79 -9.20
CA TRP A 107 7.34 -4.40 -9.57
C TRP A 107 7.98 -3.67 -10.75
N GLN A 108 7.20 -3.34 -11.79
CA GLN A 108 7.69 -2.53 -12.90
C GLN A 108 8.13 -1.14 -12.42
N LEU A 109 7.31 -0.48 -11.59
CA LEU A 109 7.63 0.84 -11.05
C LEU A 109 8.97 0.85 -10.31
N PHE A 110 9.16 -0.11 -9.40
CA PHE A 110 10.39 -0.25 -8.62
C PHE A 110 11.61 -0.54 -9.50
N PHE A 111 11.49 -1.54 -10.39
CA PHE A 111 12.57 -1.94 -11.28
C PHE A 111 13.05 -0.76 -12.13
N TRP A 112 12.12 -0.01 -12.70
CA TRP A 112 12.44 1.12 -13.55
C TRP A 112 13.01 2.32 -12.80
N ALA A 113 12.60 2.58 -11.56
CA ALA A 113 13.25 3.59 -10.75
C ALA A 113 14.75 3.28 -10.57
N GLY A 114 15.09 2.00 -10.33
CA GLY A 114 16.48 1.55 -10.26
C GLY A 114 17.22 1.62 -11.61
N GLN A 115 16.61 1.18 -12.71
CA GLN A 115 17.24 1.26 -14.03
C GLN A 115 17.47 2.70 -14.49
N PHE A 116 16.53 3.59 -14.18
CA PHE A 116 16.67 5.01 -14.48
C PHE A 116 17.91 5.58 -13.80
N ASP A 117 18.11 5.30 -12.51
CA ASP A 117 19.28 5.77 -11.77
C ASP A 117 20.59 5.26 -12.38
N VAL A 118 20.63 4.01 -12.86
CA VAL A 118 21.80 3.43 -13.55
C VAL A 118 22.06 4.15 -14.88
N LEU A 119 21.03 4.31 -15.71
CA LEU A 119 21.14 4.92 -17.04
C LEU A 119 21.46 6.41 -16.95
N ALA A 120 20.83 7.14 -16.02
CA ALA A 120 21.08 8.56 -15.79
C ALA A 120 22.54 8.79 -15.33
N LYS A 121 23.04 7.98 -14.39
CA LYS A 121 24.45 8.07 -13.95
C LYS A 121 25.43 7.78 -15.07
N ALA A 122 25.15 6.81 -15.95
CA ALA A 122 26.02 6.48 -17.09
C ALA A 122 26.24 7.68 -18.05
N VAL A 123 25.36 8.67 -18.02
CA VAL A 123 25.40 9.87 -18.88
C VAL A 123 25.74 11.14 -18.09
N GLY A 124 26.21 11.00 -16.85
CA GLY A 124 26.56 12.12 -15.97
C GLY A 124 25.37 12.92 -15.43
N ASN A 125 24.19 12.29 -15.35
CA ASN A 125 22.97 12.91 -14.81
C ASN A 125 22.63 12.32 -13.44
N ASP A 126 22.66 13.15 -12.41
CA ASP A 126 22.36 12.75 -11.02
C ASP A 126 20.87 12.75 -10.68
N ARG A 127 19.98 13.02 -11.64
CA ARG A 127 18.53 12.95 -11.42
C ARG A 127 18.13 11.52 -11.08
N ARG A 128 17.22 11.40 -10.12
CA ARG A 128 16.59 10.14 -9.73
C ARG A 128 15.14 10.09 -10.15
N GLN A 129 14.63 8.88 -10.33
CA GLN A 129 13.20 8.68 -10.54
C GLN A 129 12.48 8.45 -9.21
N GLN A 130 11.89 9.52 -8.70
CA GLN A 130 11.17 9.57 -7.42
C GLN A 130 9.66 9.47 -7.65
N ASN A 131 9.15 8.27 -7.91
CA ASN A 131 7.74 8.03 -8.23
C ASN A 131 7.08 6.93 -7.39
N TYR A 132 7.81 6.31 -6.46
CA TYR A 132 7.29 5.26 -5.60
C TYR A 132 6.47 5.86 -4.45
N SER A 133 5.17 5.58 -4.35
CA SER A 133 4.31 6.12 -3.29
C SER A 133 4.28 5.21 -2.06
N ILE A 134 4.87 5.62 -0.92
CA ILE A 134 4.67 4.90 0.36
C ILE A 134 3.21 4.80 0.77
N GLN A 135 2.39 5.80 0.44
CA GLN A 135 0.99 5.78 0.84
C GLN A 135 0.28 4.60 0.18
N THR A 136 0.41 4.53 -1.14
CA THR A 136 -0.16 3.45 -1.95
C THR A 136 0.44 2.11 -1.54
N ALA A 137 1.77 2.03 -1.43
CA ALA A 137 2.46 0.78 -1.12
C ALA A 137 2.07 0.19 0.23
N ALA A 138 1.96 1.01 1.27
CA ALA A 138 1.55 0.54 2.60
C ALA A 138 0.06 0.15 2.64
N ASN A 139 -0.82 0.91 1.99
CA ASN A 139 -2.24 0.58 1.91
C ASN A 139 -2.48 -0.73 1.13
N MET A 140 -1.76 -0.94 0.03
CA MET A 140 -1.85 -2.17 -0.75
C MET A 140 -1.20 -3.35 -0.03
N MET A 141 -0.11 -3.15 0.71
CA MET A 141 0.45 -4.16 1.61
C MET A 141 -0.58 -4.60 2.66
N ALA A 142 -1.32 -3.66 3.25
CA ALA A 142 -2.43 -3.97 4.16
C ALA A 142 -3.57 -4.73 3.45
N ALA A 143 -3.90 -4.38 2.20
CA ALA A 143 -4.88 -5.13 1.41
C ALA A 143 -4.44 -6.57 1.13
N MET A 144 -3.15 -6.81 0.84
CA MET A 144 -2.59 -8.17 0.72
C MET A 144 -2.70 -8.94 2.04
N ALA A 145 -2.49 -8.28 3.18
CA ALA A 145 -2.68 -8.89 4.49
C ALA A 145 -4.17 -9.20 4.74
N ILE A 146 -5.09 -8.33 4.36
CA ILE A 146 -6.53 -8.62 4.43
C ILE A 146 -6.84 -9.88 3.63
N LEU A 147 -6.28 -10.06 2.44
CA LEU A 147 -6.43 -11.29 1.64
C LEU A 147 -5.72 -12.52 2.22
N GLY A 148 -4.85 -12.37 3.22
CA GLY A 148 -4.08 -13.48 3.77
C GLY A 148 -2.85 -13.87 2.94
N TRP A 149 -2.35 -12.99 2.06
CA TRP A 149 -1.22 -13.30 1.19
C TRP A 149 0.13 -13.02 1.86
N LYS A 150 0.52 -13.88 2.80
CA LYS A 150 1.73 -13.71 3.63
C LYS A 150 2.99 -13.42 2.82
N GLU A 151 3.31 -14.26 1.82
CA GLU A 151 4.50 -14.08 0.98
C GLU A 151 4.45 -12.78 0.15
N ALA A 152 3.26 -12.36 -0.29
CA ALA A 152 3.08 -11.11 -1.00
C ALA A 152 3.33 -9.89 -0.09
N VAL A 153 2.86 -9.95 1.16
CA VAL A 153 3.12 -8.91 2.18
C VAL A 153 4.61 -8.81 2.46
N ILE A 154 5.29 -9.95 2.62
CA ILE A 154 6.74 -10.00 2.83
C ILE A 154 7.47 -9.33 1.66
N HIS A 155 7.17 -9.73 0.42
CA HIS A 155 7.78 -9.14 -0.77
C HIS A 155 7.51 -7.64 -0.89
N GLN A 156 6.26 -7.22 -0.74
CA GLN A 156 5.86 -5.80 -0.83
C GLN A 156 6.53 -4.95 0.26
N GLY A 157 6.66 -5.48 1.47
CA GLY A 157 7.31 -4.78 2.58
C GLY A 157 8.80 -4.55 2.32
N TYR A 158 9.54 -5.57 1.84
CA TYR A 158 10.94 -5.39 1.44
C TYR A 158 11.08 -4.48 0.22
N LEU A 159 10.21 -4.62 -0.79
CA LEU A 159 10.19 -3.75 -1.98
C LEU A 159 10.06 -2.28 -1.59
N THR A 160 9.16 -1.99 -0.65
CA THR A 160 8.88 -0.63 -0.17
C THR A 160 10.04 -0.08 0.65
N HIS A 161 10.64 -0.87 1.54
CA HIS A 161 11.84 -0.45 2.29
C HIS A 161 13.04 -0.24 1.37
N ALA A 162 13.24 -1.09 0.36
CA ALA A 162 14.27 -0.91 -0.64
C ALA A 162 14.04 0.41 -1.43
N ALA A 163 12.80 0.73 -1.77
CA ALA A 163 12.47 1.96 -2.49
C ALA A 163 12.79 3.20 -1.66
N LEU A 164 12.45 3.16 -0.37
CA LEU A 164 12.78 4.20 0.61
C LEU A 164 14.30 4.37 0.76
N ASN A 165 15.02 3.27 1.02
CA ASN A 165 16.47 3.29 1.28
C ASN A 165 17.31 3.67 0.05
N ARG A 166 16.79 3.41 -1.17
CA ARG A 166 17.45 3.79 -2.43
C ARG A 166 17.04 5.18 -2.92
N GLY A 167 16.09 5.84 -2.25
CA GLY A 167 15.64 7.19 -2.59
C GLY A 167 14.75 7.24 -3.84
N HIS A 168 14.01 6.17 -4.13
CA HIS A 168 12.99 6.10 -5.18
C HIS A 168 11.63 6.67 -4.74
N GLN A 169 11.50 7.01 -3.45
CA GLN A 169 10.29 7.56 -2.87
C GLN A 169 9.83 8.82 -3.61
N LEU A 170 8.54 8.86 -3.96
CA LEU A 170 7.86 10.04 -4.45
C LEU A 170 7.90 11.13 -3.39
N VAL A 171 8.59 12.21 -3.70
CA VAL A 171 8.69 13.38 -2.83
C VAL A 171 7.73 14.45 -3.37
N ILE A 172 6.67 14.70 -2.62
CA ILE A 172 5.77 15.83 -2.86
C ILE A 172 6.01 16.77 -1.68
N GLU A 173 6.69 17.90 -1.92
CA GLU A 173 7.16 18.86 -0.89
C GLU A 173 6.05 19.29 0.10
N TYR A 174 4.78 19.26 -0.31
CA TYR A 174 3.64 19.61 0.55
C TYR A 174 3.11 18.44 1.41
N GLU A 175 3.46 17.20 1.06
CA GLU A 175 3.06 15.97 1.76
C GLU A 175 4.16 15.44 2.70
N GLU A 176 5.35 16.05 2.70
CA GLU A 176 6.55 15.63 3.46
C GLU A 176 6.37 15.56 5.00
N GLN A 177 5.22 15.96 5.55
CA GLN A 177 4.92 15.95 6.98
C GLN A 177 3.71 15.08 7.39
N HIS A 178 3.24 14.23 6.48
CA HIS A 178 1.99 13.46 6.65
C HIS A 178 2.21 11.98 6.27
N ARG A 179 1.21 11.11 6.53
CA ARG A 179 1.25 9.63 6.37
C ARG A 179 1.76 8.85 7.59
N ARG A 180 1.33 9.24 8.79
CA ARG A 180 1.66 8.56 10.06
C ARG A 180 1.20 7.11 10.06
N ALA A 181 -0.01 6.84 9.56
CA ALA A 181 -0.53 5.47 9.47
C ALA A 181 0.32 4.56 8.58
N GLN A 182 0.78 5.08 7.44
CA GLN A 182 1.57 4.30 6.49
C GLN A 182 3.00 4.09 6.97
N ALA A 183 3.62 5.11 7.57
CA ALA A 183 4.90 4.94 8.26
C ALA A 183 4.79 3.92 9.41
N PHE A 184 3.71 3.97 10.19
CA PHE A 184 3.41 2.99 11.23
C PHE A 184 3.31 1.57 10.66
N MET A 185 2.52 1.31 9.62
CA MET A 185 2.40 -0.02 9.02
C MET A 185 3.74 -0.57 8.52
N LEU A 186 4.59 0.28 7.93
CA LEU A 186 5.92 -0.12 7.47
C LEU A 186 6.89 -0.35 8.64
N ARG A 187 6.78 0.40 9.74
CA ARG A 187 7.55 0.15 10.97
C ARG A 187 7.11 -1.13 11.68
N VAL A 188 5.81 -1.44 11.71
CA VAL A 188 5.31 -2.74 12.19
C VAL A 188 5.83 -3.87 11.31
N PHE A 189 5.86 -3.70 9.98
CA PHE A 189 6.47 -4.67 9.09
C PHE A 189 7.95 -4.92 9.45
N ALA A 190 8.73 -3.85 9.64
CA ALA A 190 10.13 -3.94 10.03
C ALA A 190 10.34 -4.68 11.36
N ASP A 191 9.50 -4.39 12.37
CA ASP A 191 9.47 -5.14 13.64
C ASP A 191 9.04 -6.60 13.47
N TRP A 192 8.16 -6.87 12.51
CA TRP A 192 7.70 -8.22 12.23
C TRP A 192 8.81 -9.12 11.65
N VAL A 193 9.49 -8.64 10.61
CA VAL A 193 10.53 -9.41 9.91
C VAL A 193 11.91 -9.34 10.59
N GLY A 194 12.19 -8.26 11.32
CA GLY A 194 13.36 -8.11 12.18
C GLY A 194 14.70 -7.86 11.47
N ASP A 195 14.73 -7.84 10.15
CA ASP A 195 15.97 -7.73 9.34
C ASP A 195 15.96 -6.57 8.34
N VAL A 196 15.00 -5.64 8.45
CA VAL A 196 14.93 -4.43 7.63
C VAL A 196 14.75 -3.19 8.51
N SER A 197 15.29 -2.06 8.06
CA SER A 197 15.09 -0.78 8.71
C SER A 197 15.14 0.36 7.70
N HIS A 198 14.62 1.51 8.10
CA HIS A 198 14.69 2.77 7.36
C HIS A 198 14.87 3.91 8.35
N GLN A 199 15.62 4.94 7.95
CA GLN A 199 15.73 6.16 8.74
C GLN A 199 14.48 7.02 8.51
N TRP A 200 13.52 6.92 9.42
CA TRP A 200 12.27 7.64 9.27
C TRP A 200 12.38 9.13 9.63
N PRO A 201 11.61 10.00 8.96
CA PRO A 201 11.43 11.39 9.36
C PRO A 201 10.69 11.50 10.71
N ALA A 202 10.81 12.65 11.38
CA ALA A 202 10.26 12.86 12.72
C ALA A 202 8.74 12.59 12.83
N TYR A 203 7.96 12.91 11.81
CA TYR A 203 6.51 12.67 11.81
C TYR A 203 6.14 11.18 11.95
N ALA A 204 7.04 10.26 11.61
CA ALA A 204 6.77 8.84 11.71
C ALA A 204 6.66 8.36 13.16
N TYR A 205 7.12 9.17 14.13
CA TYR A 205 7.20 8.84 15.55
C TYR A 205 6.32 9.72 16.45
N ASP A 206 5.72 10.78 15.90
CA ASP A 206 5.06 11.82 16.70
C ASP A 206 3.59 11.52 17.01
N GLU A 207 3.10 10.32 16.64
CA GLU A 207 1.74 9.89 16.90
C GLU A 207 1.68 8.84 18.03
N PRO A 208 1.28 9.24 19.25
CA PRO A 208 1.33 8.35 20.42
C PRO A 208 0.53 7.07 20.26
N ILE A 209 -0.62 7.12 19.55
CA ILE A 209 -1.47 5.94 19.36
C ILE A 209 -0.76 4.86 18.54
N TYR A 210 -0.02 5.26 17.50
CA TYR A 210 0.74 4.32 16.68
C TYR A 210 2.00 3.80 17.38
N GLU A 211 2.68 4.62 18.20
CA GLU A 211 3.77 4.12 19.06
C GLU A 211 3.25 3.08 20.06
N ALA A 212 2.06 3.31 20.63
CA ALA A 212 1.48 2.39 21.59
C ALA A 212 1.11 1.05 20.96
N LEU A 213 0.53 1.11 19.75
CA LEU A 213 0.24 -0.09 18.96
C LEU A 213 1.52 -0.84 18.60
N LEU A 214 2.55 -0.15 18.11
CA LEU A 214 3.83 -0.78 17.77
C LEU A 214 4.49 -1.42 19.01
N ALA A 215 4.36 -0.83 20.19
CA ALA A 215 4.89 -1.42 21.42
C ALA A 215 4.09 -2.65 21.92
N LYS A 216 2.81 -2.78 21.55
CA LYS A 216 1.88 -3.78 22.12
C LYS A 216 1.35 -4.80 21.12
N TRP A 217 1.64 -4.67 19.83
CA TRP A 217 1.02 -5.52 18.80
C TRP A 217 1.40 -7.00 18.94
N ARG A 218 2.52 -7.34 19.62
CA ARG A 218 2.91 -8.72 19.95
C ARG A 218 2.46 -9.20 21.33
N THR A 219 1.74 -8.38 22.11
CA THR A 219 1.30 -8.78 23.46
C THR A 219 0.41 -10.03 23.38
N PRO A 220 0.65 -11.07 24.21
CA PRO A 220 -0.12 -12.31 24.16
C PRO A 220 -1.61 -12.11 24.45
N SER A 221 -1.92 -11.25 25.42
CA SER A 221 -3.31 -10.92 25.78
C SER A 221 -3.91 -9.97 24.74
N PRO A 222 -5.04 -10.34 24.08
CA PRO A 222 -5.75 -9.41 23.21
C PRO A 222 -6.35 -8.23 23.98
N ASP A 223 -6.64 -8.40 25.27
CA ASP A 223 -7.23 -7.35 26.11
C ASP A 223 -6.24 -6.20 26.36
N ASP A 224 -4.94 -6.50 26.42
CA ASP A 224 -3.89 -5.48 26.59
C ASP A 224 -3.71 -4.61 25.33
N LEU A 225 -4.08 -5.16 24.17
CA LEU A 225 -4.04 -4.48 22.87
C LEU A 225 -5.31 -3.69 22.58
N MET A 226 -6.45 -4.12 23.14
CA MET A 226 -7.78 -3.54 22.86
C MET A 226 -7.85 -2.01 23.00
N PRO A 227 -7.36 -1.37 24.09
CA PRO A 227 -7.42 0.09 24.22
C PRO A 227 -6.75 0.82 23.07
N CYS A 228 -5.66 0.27 22.54
CA CYS A 228 -4.88 0.90 21.48
C CYS A 228 -5.49 0.69 20.10
N LEU A 229 -6.11 -0.47 19.85
CA LEU A 229 -6.93 -0.70 18.64
C LEU A 229 -8.12 0.25 18.62
N LEU A 230 -8.78 0.40 19.76
CA LEU A 230 -9.88 1.31 19.96
C LEU A 230 -9.44 2.78 19.73
N ALA A 231 -8.31 3.23 20.29
CA ALA A 231 -7.79 4.57 20.05
C ALA A 231 -7.42 4.80 18.58
N ALA A 232 -6.81 3.81 17.91
CA ALA A 232 -6.48 3.91 16.49
C ALA A 232 -7.72 3.96 15.59
N CYS A 233 -8.77 3.21 15.95
CA CYS A 233 -10.08 3.32 15.31
C CYS A 233 -10.68 4.73 15.43
N ASP A 234 -10.61 5.37 16.60
CA ASP A 234 -11.05 6.76 16.76
C ASP A 234 -10.21 7.66 15.87
N ARG A 235 -8.87 7.56 15.96
CA ARG A 235 -7.92 8.35 15.17
C ARG A 235 -8.18 8.24 13.68
N HIS A 236 -8.42 7.04 13.15
CA HIS A 236 -8.74 6.81 11.76
C HIS A 236 -9.85 7.76 11.31
N THR A 237 -10.94 7.86 12.09
CA THR A 237 -12.10 8.72 11.78
C THR A 237 -11.75 10.21 11.73
N TRP A 238 -10.76 10.65 12.52
CA TRP A 238 -10.22 12.02 12.51
C TRP A 238 -9.22 12.27 11.39
N GLN A 239 -8.58 11.21 10.90
CA GLN A 239 -7.64 11.24 9.77
C GLN A 239 -8.33 10.93 8.42
N THR A 240 -9.60 11.31 8.30
CA THR A 240 -10.36 11.24 7.04
C THR A 240 -10.73 12.65 6.56
N GLY A 241 -10.57 12.91 5.27
CA GLY A 241 -10.88 14.22 4.73
C GLY A 241 -10.46 14.40 3.28
N LYS A 242 -10.96 15.47 2.67
CA LYS A 242 -10.54 15.87 1.32
C LYS A 242 -9.16 16.50 1.41
N GLU A 243 -8.21 15.99 0.65
CA GLU A 243 -6.88 16.57 0.53
C GLU A 243 -6.97 18.01 0.01
N SER A 244 -6.06 18.85 0.49
CA SER A 244 -5.94 20.23 0.07
C SER A 244 -4.50 20.69 0.24
N GLN A 245 -4.15 21.84 -0.34
CA GLN A 245 -2.89 22.52 -0.06
C GLN A 245 -2.73 22.98 1.40
N LYS A 246 -3.55 22.55 2.36
CA LYS A 246 -3.38 22.92 3.77
C LYS A 246 -3.59 21.75 4.72
N ASN A 247 -4.22 20.68 4.25
CA ASN A 247 -4.61 19.55 5.06
C ASN A 247 -4.31 18.27 4.28
N SER A 248 -3.59 17.36 4.92
CA SER A 248 -3.39 16.00 4.44
C SER A 248 -3.80 14.98 5.49
N TYR A 249 -4.39 13.88 5.02
CA TYR A 249 -5.06 12.91 5.85
C TYR A 249 -4.51 11.51 5.59
N ASP A 250 -4.24 10.73 6.63
CA ASP A 250 -3.73 9.36 6.46
C ASP A 250 -4.69 8.49 5.60
N PHE A 251 -6.01 8.72 5.72
CA PHE A 251 -7.07 7.99 5.03
C PHE A 251 -7.94 8.94 4.20
N ASN A 252 -7.32 9.52 3.18
CA ASN A 252 -7.97 10.54 2.35
C ASN A 252 -9.14 10.03 1.52
N GLN A 253 -9.99 10.98 1.11
CA GLN A 253 -11.20 10.72 0.34
C GLN A 253 -10.91 10.26 -1.11
N ASP A 254 -9.75 10.59 -1.66
CA ASP A 254 -9.38 10.25 -3.04
C ASP A 254 -9.19 8.73 -3.21
N TRP A 255 -8.75 8.06 -2.14
CA TRP A 255 -8.60 6.60 -2.09
C TRP A 255 -9.76 5.88 -1.39
N HIS A 256 -10.83 6.58 -1.02
CA HIS A 256 -12.03 5.99 -0.41
C HIS A 256 -11.77 5.11 0.84
N LEU A 257 -10.69 5.40 1.57
CA LEU A 257 -10.28 4.63 2.75
C LEU A 257 -10.98 5.07 4.04
N GLU A 258 -11.87 6.07 3.99
CA GLU A 258 -12.47 6.66 5.18
C GLU A 258 -13.24 5.65 6.04
N ARG A 259 -13.65 4.53 5.43
CA ARG A 259 -14.47 3.47 6.02
C ARG A 259 -13.79 2.10 5.99
N VAL A 260 -12.47 2.08 5.75
CA VAL A 260 -11.69 0.86 5.56
C VAL A 260 -10.54 0.85 6.58
N PRO A 261 -10.63 0.07 7.68
CA PRO A 261 -9.63 0.04 8.75
C PRO A 261 -8.37 -0.77 8.36
N VAL A 262 -7.70 -0.36 7.29
CA VAL A 262 -6.58 -1.12 6.69
C VAL A 262 -5.45 -1.39 7.68
N GLU A 263 -5.08 -0.39 8.48
CA GLU A 263 -4.01 -0.44 9.47
C GLU A 263 -4.36 -1.36 10.65
N ILE A 264 -5.64 -1.42 11.03
CA ILE A 264 -6.11 -2.28 12.12
C ILE A 264 -6.15 -3.73 11.64
N LEU A 265 -6.77 -3.99 10.48
CA LEU A 265 -6.84 -5.33 9.89
C LEU A 265 -5.45 -5.88 9.57
N TYR A 266 -4.51 -5.01 9.18
CA TYR A 266 -3.11 -5.38 8.97
C TYR A 266 -2.48 -5.97 10.24
N ILE A 267 -2.55 -5.26 11.38
CA ILE A 267 -2.02 -5.74 12.66
C ILE A 267 -2.68 -7.07 13.06
N LEU A 268 -4.00 -7.17 12.93
CA LEU A 268 -4.73 -8.38 13.30
C LEU A 268 -4.26 -9.57 12.45
N ARG A 269 -3.99 -9.37 11.15
CA ARG A 269 -3.46 -10.44 10.30
C ARG A 269 -2.05 -10.85 10.72
N LEU A 270 -1.16 -9.88 11.01
CA LEU A 270 0.19 -10.20 11.47
C LEU A 270 0.16 -11.02 12.77
N ARG A 271 -0.69 -10.64 13.72
CA ARG A 271 -0.92 -11.41 14.96
C ARG A 271 -1.37 -12.84 14.66
N GLN A 272 -2.33 -13.01 13.75
CA GLN A 272 -2.80 -14.35 13.35
C GLN A 272 -1.65 -15.20 12.79
N TRP A 273 -0.79 -14.64 11.95
CA TRP A 273 0.37 -15.36 11.40
C TRP A 273 1.45 -15.68 12.44
N GLU A 274 1.54 -14.92 13.53
CA GLU A 274 2.40 -15.19 14.68
C GLU A 274 1.75 -16.15 15.69
N GLY A 275 0.54 -16.65 15.43
CA GLY A 275 -0.20 -17.49 16.37
C GLY A 275 -0.72 -16.76 17.62
N LEU A 276 -0.76 -15.43 17.59
CA LEU A 276 -1.30 -14.61 18.66
C LEU A 276 -2.81 -14.47 18.53
N ALA A 277 -3.53 -14.54 19.65
CA ALA A 277 -4.97 -14.37 19.67
C ALA A 277 -5.36 -12.92 19.34
N ASN A 278 -6.33 -12.73 18.45
CA ASN A 278 -6.94 -11.42 18.21
C ASN A 278 -8.12 -11.20 19.16
N PRO A 279 -8.48 -9.94 19.47
CA PRO A 279 -9.71 -9.67 20.21
C PRO A 279 -10.92 -10.21 19.45
N GLN A 280 -11.83 -10.86 20.16
CA GLN A 280 -13.02 -11.50 19.57
C GLN A 280 -14.00 -10.47 18.97
N LYS A 281 -14.07 -9.28 19.56
CA LYS A 281 -14.90 -8.18 19.08
C LYS A 281 -14.24 -6.86 19.44
N ILE A 282 -14.10 -5.96 18.47
CA ILE A 282 -13.68 -4.57 18.69
C ILE A 282 -14.91 -3.70 18.46
N ASP A 283 -15.49 -3.18 19.54
CA ASP A 283 -16.76 -2.45 19.49
C ASP A 283 -16.56 -1.01 18.97
N HIS A 284 -16.45 -0.88 17.65
CA HIS A 284 -16.25 0.40 16.99
C HIS A 284 -16.96 0.48 15.63
N PRO A 285 -17.64 1.58 15.28
CA PRO A 285 -18.36 1.71 14.00
C PRO A 285 -17.52 1.59 12.72
N LEU A 286 -16.19 1.72 12.82
CA LEU A 286 -15.23 1.49 11.72
C LEU A 286 -15.03 0.00 11.42
N LEU A 287 -15.18 -0.86 12.42
CA LEU A 287 -15.09 -2.32 12.28
C LEU A 287 -16.51 -2.91 12.21
N ALA A 288 -17.38 -2.26 11.44
CA ALA A 288 -18.64 -2.88 11.04
C ALA A 288 -18.38 -3.91 9.93
N ALA A 289 -19.30 -4.86 9.76
CA ALA A 289 -19.22 -5.86 8.69
C ALA A 289 -18.96 -5.20 7.31
N PRO A 290 -18.04 -5.74 6.49
CA PRO A 290 -17.37 -7.03 6.65
C PRO A 290 -16.02 -6.97 7.39
N PHE A 291 -15.68 -5.84 8.00
CA PHE A 291 -14.40 -5.62 8.68
C PHE A 291 -14.44 -5.93 10.18
N ASP A 292 -15.58 -6.36 10.70
CA ASP A 292 -15.75 -6.81 12.08
C ASP A 292 -14.96 -8.09 12.39
N GLN A 293 -14.57 -8.83 11.34
CA GLN A 293 -13.74 -10.02 11.42
C GLN A 293 -12.68 -10.00 10.31
N LEU A 294 -11.55 -10.66 10.55
CA LEU A 294 -10.61 -10.96 9.48
C LEU A 294 -11.25 -11.98 8.53
N PRO A 295 -11.24 -11.72 7.21
CA PRO A 295 -11.68 -12.73 6.26
C PRO A 295 -10.71 -13.94 6.27
N PRO A 296 -11.18 -15.14 5.89
CA PRO A 296 -10.28 -16.28 5.68
C PRO A 296 -9.22 -15.95 4.64
N GLU A 297 -8.09 -16.65 4.68
CA GLU A 297 -7.07 -16.52 3.64
C GLU A 297 -7.66 -16.88 2.28
N HIS A 298 -7.49 -15.98 1.31
CA HIS A 298 -7.97 -16.13 -0.03
C HIS A 298 -6.83 -16.65 -0.92
N PRO A 299 -7.07 -17.59 -1.85
CA PRO A 299 -6.03 -18.03 -2.78
C PRO A 299 -5.51 -16.87 -3.62
N VAL A 300 -4.22 -16.92 -3.97
CA VAL A 300 -3.59 -16.00 -4.92
C VAL A 300 -4.02 -16.42 -6.33
N PRO A 301 -4.73 -15.58 -7.10
CA PRO A 301 -5.10 -15.91 -8.47
C PRO A 301 -3.88 -16.02 -9.39
N GLU A 302 -3.98 -16.88 -10.39
CA GLU A 302 -3.01 -16.93 -11.49
C GLU A 302 -2.94 -15.58 -12.23
N LEU A 303 -1.79 -15.32 -12.84
CA LEU A 303 -1.65 -14.17 -13.74
C LEU A 303 -2.38 -14.45 -15.05
N ASP A 304 -3.19 -13.50 -15.50
CA ASP A 304 -3.80 -13.53 -16.83
C ASP A 304 -2.78 -13.21 -17.93
N GLU A 305 -3.22 -13.32 -19.19
CA GLU A 305 -2.37 -13.13 -20.37
C GLU A 305 -1.72 -11.73 -20.43
N LEU A 306 -2.41 -10.68 -19.97
CA LEU A 306 -1.87 -9.33 -19.97
C LEU A 306 -0.74 -9.19 -18.94
N MET A 307 -0.98 -9.65 -17.71
CA MET A 307 0.03 -9.64 -16.65
C MET A 307 1.24 -10.50 -17.02
N GLN A 308 1.01 -11.69 -17.58
CA GLN A 308 2.07 -12.56 -18.08
C GLN A 308 2.86 -11.88 -19.20
N GLY A 309 2.17 -11.20 -20.14
CA GLY A 309 2.77 -10.43 -21.21
C GLY A 309 3.68 -9.32 -20.71
N VAL A 310 3.24 -8.56 -19.70
CA VAL A 310 4.05 -7.48 -19.09
C VAL A 310 5.35 -8.04 -18.50
N LEU A 311 5.26 -9.12 -17.72
CA LEU A 311 6.46 -9.74 -17.12
C LEU A 311 7.38 -10.37 -18.16
N LYS A 312 6.80 -11.07 -19.16
CA LYS A 312 7.57 -11.64 -20.27
C LYS A 312 8.35 -10.53 -20.97
N ARG A 313 7.69 -9.42 -21.30
CA ARG A 313 8.32 -8.31 -21.99
C ARG A 313 9.45 -7.68 -21.17
N ALA A 314 9.21 -7.42 -19.89
CA ALA A 314 10.23 -6.86 -19.00
C ALA A 314 11.47 -7.77 -18.91
N ARG A 315 11.31 -9.09 -18.90
CA ARG A 315 12.41 -10.07 -18.88
C ARG A 315 13.16 -10.15 -20.21
N GLU A 316 12.47 -10.01 -21.34
CA GLU A 316 13.08 -9.96 -22.68
C GLU A 316 13.92 -8.69 -22.84
N ASP A 317 13.39 -7.54 -22.42
CA ASP A 317 14.11 -6.27 -22.45
C ASP A 317 15.26 -6.24 -21.41
N TRP A 318 15.10 -6.94 -20.28
CA TRP A 318 16.04 -6.93 -19.14
C TRP A 318 16.19 -8.32 -18.48
N PRO A 319 17.20 -9.12 -18.88
CA PRO A 319 17.42 -10.47 -18.35
C PRO A 319 17.59 -10.56 -16.82
N GLN A 320 18.03 -9.48 -16.18
CA GLN A 320 18.21 -9.36 -14.73
C GLN A 320 16.95 -8.94 -13.96
N TYR A 321 15.79 -8.82 -14.63
CA TYR A 321 14.55 -8.33 -14.04
C TYR A 321 14.17 -9.05 -12.72
N ASP A 322 14.15 -10.38 -12.76
CA ASP A 322 13.79 -11.20 -11.60
C ASP A 322 14.86 -11.15 -10.49
N GLU A 323 16.14 -10.99 -10.86
CA GLU A 323 17.24 -10.85 -9.88
C GLU A 323 17.08 -9.57 -9.06
N VAL A 324 16.82 -8.44 -9.73
CA VAL A 324 16.63 -7.12 -9.10
C VAL A 324 15.43 -7.10 -8.15
N LEU A 325 14.38 -7.87 -8.46
CA LEU A 325 13.16 -7.98 -7.66
C LEU A 325 13.16 -9.14 -6.67
N SER A 326 14.25 -9.92 -6.61
CA SER A 326 14.36 -11.04 -5.69
C SER A 326 14.45 -10.56 -4.23
N LEU A 327 13.93 -11.35 -3.29
CA LEU A 327 14.02 -11.02 -1.86
C LEU A 327 15.47 -10.74 -1.39
N PRO A 328 16.50 -11.52 -1.78
CA PRO A 328 17.88 -11.20 -1.45
C PRO A 328 18.31 -9.81 -1.94
N ALA A 329 17.96 -9.45 -3.18
CA ALA A 329 18.29 -8.14 -3.74
C ALA A 329 17.49 -6.99 -3.11
N LEU A 330 16.30 -7.23 -2.58
CA LEU A 330 15.52 -6.20 -1.88
C LEU A 330 16.00 -5.97 -0.44
N LYS A 331 16.65 -6.96 0.17
CA LYS A 331 17.23 -6.86 1.53
C LYS A 331 18.58 -6.15 1.58
N SER A 332 19.32 -6.13 0.46
CA SER A 332 20.64 -5.50 0.33
C SER A 332 20.55 -3.98 0.17
#